data_AF-A0A951F3V3-F1
#
_entry.id   AF-A0A951F3V3-F1
#
_cell.length_a   1.000
_cell.length_b   1.000
_cell.length_c   1.000
_cell.angle_alpha   90.00
_cell.angle_beta   90.00
_cell.angle_gamma   90.00
#
_symmetry.space_group_name_H-M   'P 1'
#
loop_
_entity.id
_entity.type
_entity.pdbx_description
1 polymer ?
#
loop_
_entity_poly.entity_id
_entity_poly.type
_entity_poly.pdbx_seq_one_letter_code
_entity_poly.pdbx_strand_id
1 'polypeptide(L)'
;MTRSRPQKSSERGSAFIEFALCTSLFLVPLLLGAMVIGMNVIRAVQVTTLCRTAAHMYSQNVDFSQSQNQQELVKVAQGLNITATSGNGVIILTRVQYVTSTACGSQACANENQYVMTNRIVIGNSSLHSSIFGSPPAADMQTNGDVIVADYLNDPYTVAANFSNIMTLTSGQYLYVAETYFTSPDLNWWGGGVPQINIRFVF
;
A
#
# COMPACT_ATOMS: atom_id res chain seq x y z
N MET A 1 79.47 25.51 -27.70
CA MET A 1 78.79 24.44 -26.93
C MET A 1 77.42 24.98 -26.51
N THR A 2 76.40 24.81 -27.35
CA THR A 2 75.06 25.36 -27.13
C THR A 2 74.12 24.22 -26.78
N ARG A 3 73.75 24.14 -25.50
CA ARG A 3 72.92 23.08 -24.92
C ARG A 3 71.45 23.39 -25.26
N SER A 4 70.84 22.62 -26.17
CA SER A 4 69.41 22.74 -26.45
C SER A 4 68.62 22.27 -25.23
N ARG A 5 67.66 23.07 -24.78
CA ARG A 5 66.69 22.69 -23.74
C ARG A 5 65.58 21.88 -24.41
N PRO A 6 65.22 20.69 -23.91
CA PRO A 6 64.06 19.97 -24.42
C PRO A 6 62.79 20.78 -24.08
N GLN A 7 62.00 21.10 -25.11
CA GLN A 7 60.67 21.68 -24.93
C GLN A 7 59.77 20.64 -24.26
N LYS A 8 59.15 21.00 -23.14
CA LYS A 8 58.07 20.19 -22.51
C LYS A 8 56.91 20.09 -23.51
N SER A 9 56.53 18.87 -23.87
CA SER A 9 55.31 18.63 -24.63
C SER A 9 54.13 19.14 -23.79
N SER A 10 53.29 19.97 -24.39
CA SER A 10 52.04 20.37 -23.76
C SER A 10 51.15 19.14 -23.66
N GLU A 11 50.78 18.72 -22.46
CA GLU A 11 49.78 17.67 -22.25
C GLU A 11 48.43 18.18 -22.80
N ARG A 12 48.13 17.77 -24.03
CA ARG A 12 46.90 18.10 -24.74
C ARG A 12 46.20 16.77 -25.02
N GLY A 13 45.38 16.33 -24.06
CA GLY A 13 44.61 15.10 -24.21
C GLY A 13 44.01 14.52 -22.92
N SER A 14 44.63 14.80 -21.77
CA SER A 14 44.18 14.22 -20.48
C SER A 14 42.77 14.66 -20.07
N ALA A 15 42.43 15.94 -20.27
CA ALA A 15 41.16 16.52 -19.82
C ALA A 15 39.91 15.88 -20.48
N PHE A 16 39.99 15.43 -21.73
CA PHE A 16 38.86 14.77 -22.39
C PHE A 16 38.62 13.35 -21.85
N ILE A 17 39.69 12.62 -21.55
CA ILE A 17 39.59 11.27 -20.98
C ILE A 17 39.08 11.34 -19.53
N GLU A 18 39.59 12.29 -18.75
CA GLU A 18 39.12 12.53 -17.38
C GLU A 18 37.63 12.92 -17.35
N PHE A 19 37.19 13.81 -18.25
CA PHE A 19 35.77 14.15 -18.38
C PHE A 19 34.92 12.95 -18.81
N ALA A 20 35.41 12.13 -19.75
CA ALA A 20 34.70 10.93 -20.20
C ALA A 20 34.56 9.88 -19.08
N LEU A 21 35.61 9.67 -18.30
CA LEU A 21 35.59 8.78 -17.13
C LEU A 21 34.68 9.33 -16.03
N CYS A 22 34.73 10.63 -15.74
CA CYS A 22 33.86 11.24 -14.74
C CYS A 22 32.38 11.15 -15.15
N THR A 23 32.08 11.41 -16.43
CA THR A 23 30.71 11.33 -16.96
C THR A 23 30.19 9.89 -16.95
N SER A 24 31.00 8.93 -17.40
CA SER A 24 30.56 7.52 -17.50
C SER A 24 30.50 6.80 -16.16
N LEU A 25 31.44 7.05 -15.24
CA LEU A 25 31.52 6.35 -13.96
C LEU A 25 30.67 6.99 -12.86
N PHE A 26 30.50 8.31 -12.89
CA PHE A 26 29.79 9.02 -11.82
C PHE A 26 28.49 9.64 -12.30
N LEU A 27 28.52 10.44 -13.37
CA LEU A 27 27.37 11.27 -13.73
C LEU A 27 26.20 10.45 -14.30
N VAL A 28 26.48 9.49 -15.18
CA VAL A 28 25.44 8.62 -15.78
C VAL A 28 24.79 7.70 -14.73
N PRO A 29 25.52 6.94 -13.90
CA PRO A 29 24.90 6.09 -12.87
C PRO A 29 24.12 6.91 -11.83
N LEU A 30 24.62 8.09 -11.46
CA LEU A 30 23.93 8.97 -10.51
C LEU A 30 22.63 9.54 -11.09
N LEU A 31 22.63 9.97 -12.35
CA LEU A 31 21.44 10.46 -13.03
C LEU A 31 20.38 9.36 -13.18
N LEU A 32 20.78 8.16 -13.62
CA LEU A 32 19.89 7.02 -13.76
C LEU A 32 19.32 6.58 -12.39
N GLY A 33 20.18 6.52 -11.36
CA GLY A 33 19.75 6.20 -10.00
C GLY A 33 18.76 7.23 -9.44
N ALA A 34 19.02 8.51 -9.63
CA ALA A 34 18.12 9.58 -9.20
C ALA A 34 16.76 9.52 -9.93
N MET A 35 16.74 9.19 -11.22
CA MET A 35 15.49 9.01 -11.96
C MET A 35 14.66 7.84 -11.43
N VAL A 36 15.28 6.69 -11.14
CA VAL A 36 14.56 5.53 -10.57
C VAL A 36 13.99 5.85 -9.20
N ILE A 37 14.77 6.48 -8.32
CA ILE A 37 14.28 6.90 -7.00
C ILE A 37 13.15 7.93 -7.16
N GLY A 38 13.29 8.90 -8.05
CA GLY A 38 12.25 9.90 -8.34
C GLY A 38 10.94 9.28 -8.79
N MET A 39 10.98 8.31 -9.72
CA MET A 39 9.79 7.58 -10.16
C MET A 39 9.13 6.78 -9.04
N ASN A 40 9.93 6.13 -8.17
CA ASN A 40 9.42 5.42 -6.99
C ASN A 40 8.73 6.38 -6.01
N VAL A 41 9.29 7.57 -5.79
CA VAL A 41 8.68 8.60 -4.92
C VAL A 41 7.36 9.10 -5.50
N ILE A 42 7.29 9.35 -6.81
CA ILE A 42 6.03 9.77 -7.47
C ILE A 42 4.94 8.71 -7.26
N ARG A 43 5.28 7.43 -7.47
CA ARG A 43 4.35 6.31 -7.23
C ARG A 43 3.92 6.22 -5.77
N ALA A 44 4.85 6.40 -4.83
CA ALA A 44 4.53 6.42 -3.40
C ALA A 44 3.50 7.51 -3.05
N VAL A 45 3.65 8.72 -3.61
CA VAL A 45 2.69 9.81 -3.42
C VAL A 45 1.32 9.50 -4.04
N GLN A 46 1.29 8.90 -5.23
CA GLN A 46 0.05 8.48 -5.89
C GLN A 46 -0.69 7.43 -5.06
N VAL A 47 0.00 6.37 -4.61
CA VAL A 47 -0.59 5.31 -3.77
C VAL A 47 -1.07 5.88 -2.43
N THR A 48 -0.32 6.83 -1.84
CA THR A 48 -0.75 7.52 -0.60
C THR A 48 -2.05 8.29 -0.80
N THR A 49 -2.16 9.01 -1.91
CA THR A 49 -3.35 9.81 -2.22
C THR A 49 -4.54 8.91 -2.50
N LEU A 50 -4.33 7.82 -3.24
CA LEU A 50 -5.34 6.80 -3.50
C LEU A 50 -5.86 6.19 -2.19
N CYS A 51 -4.96 5.72 -1.33
CA CYS A 51 -5.33 5.10 -0.06
C CYS A 51 -6.12 6.07 0.83
N ARG A 52 -5.68 7.34 0.91
CA ARG A 52 -6.40 8.39 1.66
C ARG A 52 -7.80 8.66 1.12
N THR A 53 -7.94 8.79 -0.20
CA THR A 53 -9.25 9.04 -0.83
C THR A 53 -10.19 7.85 -0.66
N ALA A 54 -9.69 6.62 -0.86
CA ALA A 54 -10.45 5.40 -0.64
C ALA A 54 -11.00 5.35 0.78
N ALA A 55 -10.15 5.64 1.76
CA ALA A 55 -10.51 5.58 3.15
C ALA A 55 -11.51 6.65 3.57
N HIS A 56 -11.36 7.87 3.06
CA HIS A 56 -12.31 8.95 3.31
C HIS A 56 -13.69 8.67 2.70
N MET A 57 -13.74 8.07 1.51
CA MET A 57 -15.00 7.63 0.93
C MET A 57 -15.61 6.47 1.73
N TYR A 58 -14.78 5.53 2.18
CA TYR A 58 -15.23 4.37 2.95
C TYR A 58 -15.77 4.76 4.33
N SER A 59 -15.13 5.71 5.03
CA SER A 59 -15.62 6.21 6.32
C SER A 59 -16.94 6.99 6.21
N GLN A 60 -17.26 7.52 5.02
CA GLN A 60 -18.54 8.13 4.71
C GLN A 60 -19.62 7.12 4.27
N ASN A 61 -19.37 5.83 4.45
CA ASN A 61 -20.27 4.72 4.08
C ASN A 61 -20.53 4.61 2.57
N VAL A 62 -19.57 5.00 1.73
CA VAL A 62 -19.62 4.63 0.31
C VAL A 62 -19.42 3.11 0.20
N ASP A 63 -20.39 2.44 -0.42
CA ASP A 63 -20.37 0.99 -0.60
C ASP A 63 -19.48 0.59 -1.78
N PHE A 64 -18.29 0.06 -1.48
CA PHE A 64 -17.34 -0.42 -2.48
C PHE A 64 -17.59 -1.87 -2.95
N SER A 65 -18.66 -2.54 -2.53
CA SER A 65 -19.10 -3.79 -3.16
C SER A 65 -19.72 -3.55 -4.54
N GLN A 66 -20.23 -2.34 -4.77
CA GLN A 66 -20.79 -1.89 -6.05
C GLN A 66 -19.69 -1.64 -7.08
N SER A 67 -19.80 -2.26 -8.25
CA SER A 67 -18.83 -2.11 -9.34
C SER A 67 -18.66 -0.66 -9.79
N GLN A 68 -19.72 0.15 -9.74
CA GLN A 68 -19.68 1.57 -10.07
C GLN A 68 -18.73 2.34 -9.13
N ASN A 69 -18.82 2.12 -7.82
CA ASN A 69 -17.98 2.81 -6.84
C ASN A 69 -16.51 2.34 -6.92
N GLN A 70 -16.30 1.07 -7.25
CA GLN A 70 -14.96 0.54 -7.55
C GLN A 70 -14.35 1.21 -8.78
N GLN A 71 -15.13 1.45 -9.84
CA GLN A 71 -14.65 2.14 -11.03
C GLN A 71 -14.27 3.59 -10.75
N GLU A 72 -15.02 4.30 -9.91
CA GLU A 72 -14.63 5.65 -9.48
C GLU A 72 -13.29 5.65 -8.73
N LEU A 73 -13.06 4.65 -7.87
CA LEU A 73 -11.77 4.52 -7.18
C LEU A 73 -10.62 4.18 -8.15
N VAL A 74 -10.88 3.33 -9.15
CA VAL A 74 -9.90 3.00 -10.20
C VAL A 74 -9.53 4.23 -11.04
N LYS A 75 -10.45 5.19 -11.25
CA LYS A 75 -10.12 6.47 -11.90
C LYS A 75 -9.13 7.30 -11.08
N VAL A 76 -9.21 7.25 -9.76
CA VAL A 76 -8.22 7.90 -8.88
C VAL A 76 -6.86 7.18 -8.96
N ALA A 77 -6.88 5.86 -9.21
CA ALA A 77 -5.70 5.03 -9.39
C ALA A 77 -5.08 5.09 -10.81
N GLN A 78 -5.44 6.07 -11.64
CA GLN A 78 -4.90 6.19 -13.00
C GLN A 78 -3.37 6.21 -13.01
N GLY A 79 -2.77 5.37 -13.86
CA GLY A 79 -1.32 5.20 -13.95
C GLY A 79 -0.72 4.13 -13.03
N LEU A 80 -1.49 3.59 -12.08
CA LEU A 80 -1.03 2.51 -11.19
C LEU A 80 -1.41 1.11 -11.69
N ASN A 81 -2.10 0.96 -12.82
CA ASN A 81 -2.50 -0.36 -13.36
C ASN A 81 -3.14 -1.27 -12.29
N ILE A 82 -4.08 -0.70 -11.54
CA ILE A 82 -4.95 -1.40 -10.60
C ILE A 82 -6.32 -1.50 -11.28
N THR A 83 -6.92 -2.68 -11.25
CA THR A 83 -8.30 -2.92 -11.70
C THR A 83 -9.13 -3.42 -10.52
N ALA A 84 -10.43 -3.68 -10.72
CA ALA A 84 -11.30 -4.14 -9.64
C ALA A 84 -10.86 -5.50 -9.04
N THR A 85 -10.25 -6.38 -9.83
CA THR A 85 -9.92 -7.76 -9.41
C THR A 85 -8.48 -8.19 -9.71
N SER A 86 -7.71 -7.34 -10.39
CA SER A 86 -6.36 -7.68 -10.86
C SER A 86 -5.48 -6.43 -10.95
N GLY A 87 -4.23 -6.61 -11.39
CA GLY A 87 -3.25 -5.55 -11.56
C GLY A 87 -2.11 -5.63 -10.56
N ASN A 88 -1.39 -4.52 -10.45
CA ASN A 88 -0.14 -4.43 -9.70
C ASN A 88 -0.32 -3.99 -8.25
N GLY A 89 -1.56 -3.84 -7.80
CA GLY A 89 -1.87 -3.42 -6.44
C GLY A 89 -3.19 -3.97 -5.92
N VAL A 90 -3.38 -3.79 -4.62
CA VAL A 90 -4.57 -4.19 -3.87
C VAL A 90 -4.89 -3.13 -2.83
N ILE A 91 -6.18 -2.83 -2.69
CA ILE A 91 -6.75 -1.94 -1.68
C ILE A 91 -7.67 -2.80 -0.83
N ILE A 92 -7.43 -2.82 0.47
CA ILE A 92 -8.22 -3.54 1.46
C ILE A 92 -8.85 -2.50 2.38
N LEU A 93 -10.17 -2.49 2.40
CA LEU A 93 -10.98 -1.65 3.28
C LEU A 93 -11.56 -2.55 4.36
N THR A 94 -11.39 -2.19 5.62
CA THR A 94 -11.87 -2.97 6.76
C THR A 94 -12.53 -2.06 7.78
N ARG A 95 -13.71 -2.44 8.27
CA ARG A 95 -14.38 -1.79 9.40
C ARG A 95 -14.22 -2.66 10.63
N VAL A 96 -13.74 -2.07 11.72
CA VAL A 96 -13.54 -2.75 13.00
C VAL A 96 -14.45 -2.13 14.05
N GLN A 97 -15.02 -2.97 14.91
CA GLN A 97 -15.78 -2.55 16.08
C GLN A 97 -15.29 -3.29 17.34
N TYR A 98 -15.56 -2.71 18.50
CA TYR A 98 -15.35 -3.38 19.77
C TYR A 98 -16.63 -4.07 20.25
N VAL A 99 -16.56 -5.38 20.48
CA VAL A 99 -17.71 -6.16 20.93
C VAL A 99 -17.79 -6.10 22.46
N THR A 100 -18.91 -5.60 22.95
CA THR A 100 -19.24 -5.59 24.39
C THR A 100 -20.39 -6.55 24.68
N SER A 101 -20.62 -6.83 25.96
CA SER A 101 -21.78 -7.61 26.42
C SER A 101 -23.13 -7.11 25.87
N THR A 102 -23.24 -5.81 25.56
CA THR A 102 -24.45 -5.25 24.93
C THR A 102 -24.67 -5.77 23.52
N ALA A 103 -23.60 -5.95 22.74
CA ALA A 103 -23.68 -6.47 21.38
C ALA A 103 -24.03 -7.96 21.33
N CYS A 104 -23.75 -8.70 22.40
CA CYS A 104 -24.02 -10.14 22.53
C CYS A 104 -25.40 -10.44 23.13
N GLY A 105 -26.10 -9.40 23.60
CA GLY A 105 -27.44 -9.52 24.15
C GLY A 105 -27.46 -10.29 25.47
N SER A 106 -28.38 -11.24 25.61
CA SER A 106 -28.57 -12.04 26.82
C SER A 106 -27.67 -13.28 26.91
N GLN A 107 -26.81 -13.52 25.92
CA GLN A 107 -25.91 -14.68 25.83
C GLN A 107 -24.46 -14.20 25.77
N ALA A 108 -23.55 -14.92 26.42
CA ALA A 108 -22.11 -14.69 26.26
C ALA A 108 -21.69 -15.13 24.85
N CYS A 109 -20.89 -14.29 24.18
CA CYS A 109 -20.35 -14.54 22.84
C CYS A 109 -18.84 -14.80 22.93
N ALA A 110 -18.29 -15.60 22.01
CA ALA A 110 -16.88 -15.99 22.10
C ALA A 110 -15.93 -14.79 21.92
N ASN A 111 -16.32 -13.80 21.13
CA ASN A 111 -15.52 -12.60 20.84
C ASN A 111 -15.86 -11.41 21.76
N GLU A 112 -16.45 -11.64 22.93
CA GLU A 112 -16.70 -10.57 23.90
C GLU A 112 -15.39 -9.89 24.33
N ASN A 113 -15.42 -8.56 24.47
CA ASN A 113 -14.27 -7.73 24.83
C ASN A 113 -13.11 -7.81 23.83
N GLN A 114 -13.39 -8.22 22.58
CA GLN A 114 -12.43 -8.25 21.48
C GLN A 114 -12.77 -7.21 20.40
N TYR A 115 -11.76 -6.84 19.63
CA TYR A 115 -11.95 -6.06 18.40
C TYR A 115 -12.27 -7.03 17.26
N VAL A 116 -13.36 -6.80 16.54
CA VAL A 116 -13.81 -7.69 15.45
C VAL A 116 -14.00 -6.91 14.17
N MET A 117 -13.69 -7.57 13.05
CA MET A 117 -13.96 -7.06 11.72
C MET A 117 -15.45 -7.25 11.40
N THR A 118 -16.12 -6.19 10.98
CA THR A 118 -17.56 -6.18 10.65
C THR A 118 -17.82 -5.96 9.17
N ASN A 119 -16.86 -5.43 8.44
CA ASN A 119 -16.90 -5.30 7.00
C ASN A 119 -15.48 -5.39 6.46
N ARG A 120 -15.34 -6.04 5.32
CA ARG A 120 -14.10 -6.10 4.56
C ARG A 120 -14.41 -6.10 3.07
N ILE A 121 -13.76 -5.20 2.34
CA ILE A 121 -13.84 -5.13 0.89
C ILE A 121 -12.41 -5.13 0.34
N VAL A 122 -12.15 -6.00 -0.63
CA VAL A 122 -10.85 -6.11 -1.30
C VAL A 122 -11.02 -5.73 -2.77
N ILE A 123 -10.20 -4.79 -3.23
CA ILE A 123 -10.22 -4.27 -4.60
C ILE A 123 -8.81 -4.47 -5.18
N GLY A 124 -8.73 -5.02 -6.38
CA GLY A 124 -7.46 -5.35 -7.03
C GLY A 124 -7.00 -6.77 -6.73
N ASN A 125 -5.69 -6.99 -6.81
CA ASN A 125 -5.14 -8.34 -6.76
C ASN A 125 -4.87 -8.79 -5.31
N SER A 126 -5.82 -9.52 -4.72
CA SER A 126 -5.74 -10.03 -3.35
C SER A 126 -4.56 -10.98 -3.07
N SER A 127 -3.93 -11.55 -4.10
CA SER A 127 -2.75 -12.42 -3.93
C SER A 127 -1.47 -11.66 -3.58
N LEU A 128 -1.45 -10.34 -3.80
CA LEU A 128 -0.25 -9.52 -3.59
C LEU A 128 0.01 -9.21 -2.11
N HIS A 129 -1.05 -9.05 -1.33
CA HIS A 129 -0.94 -8.65 0.07
C HIS A 129 -2.16 -9.07 0.87
N SER A 130 -1.91 -9.58 2.08
CA SER A 130 -2.92 -9.83 3.09
C SER A 130 -2.91 -8.72 4.14
N SER A 131 -4.09 -8.32 4.60
CA SER A 131 -4.24 -7.39 5.73
C SER A 131 -3.56 -7.94 6.98
N ILE A 132 -2.90 -7.06 7.75
CA ILE A 132 -2.27 -7.47 9.02
C ILE A 132 -3.30 -7.77 10.11
N PHE A 133 -4.52 -7.25 9.95
CA PHE A 133 -5.57 -7.33 10.96
C PHE A 133 -6.31 -8.67 10.91
N GLY A 134 -5.95 -9.53 9.95
CA GLY A 134 -6.61 -10.79 9.68
C GLY A 134 -7.44 -10.71 8.40
N SER A 135 -8.09 -11.81 8.06
CA SER A 135 -9.04 -11.88 6.96
C SER A 135 -10.16 -12.81 7.39
N PRO A 136 -11.41 -12.31 7.50
CA PRO A 136 -12.55 -13.19 7.73
C PRO A 136 -12.63 -14.25 6.62
N PRO A 137 -12.98 -15.49 6.96
CA PRO A 137 -13.32 -16.54 6.00
C PRO A 137 -14.41 -16.08 5.04
N ALA A 138 -14.37 -16.54 3.79
CA ALA A 138 -15.41 -16.22 2.81
C ALA A 138 -16.81 -16.74 3.20
N ALA A 139 -16.88 -17.74 4.10
CA ALA A 139 -18.14 -18.27 4.63
C ALA A 139 -18.86 -17.26 5.53
N ASP A 140 -18.11 -16.39 6.21
CA ASP A 140 -18.64 -15.43 7.18
C ASP A 140 -18.96 -14.09 6.51
N MET A 141 -18.67 -13.96 5.22
CA MET A 141 -18.76 -12.71 4.45
C MET A 141 -20.02 -12.70 3.58
N GLN A 142 -20.76 -11.60 3.65
CA GLN A 142 -21.86 -11.28 2.77
C GLN A 142 -21.35 -10.64 1.47
N THR A 143 -22.18 -10.64 0.43
CA THR A 143 -21.82 -10.09 -0.90
C THR A 143 -21.52 -8.60 -0.88
N ASN A 144 -22.09 -7.85 0.07
CA ASN A 144 -21.81 -6.43 0.30
C ASN A 144 -20.49 -6.18 1.07
N GLY A 145 -19.77 -7.24 1.42
CA GLY A 145 -18.54 -7.17 2.22
C GLY A 145 -18.78 -7.09 3.72
N ASP A 146 -20.01 -7.13 4.22
CA ASP A 146 -20.25 -7.21 5.66
C ASP A 146 -19.94 -8.62 6.19
N VAL A 147 -19.47 -8.71 7.42
CA VAL A 147 -19.34 -9.97 8.14
C VAL A 147 -20.69 -10.29 8.79
N ILE A 148 -21.15 -11.52 8.66
CA ILE A 148 -22.42 -12.00 9.24
C ILE A 148 -22.39 -11.78 10.76
N VAL A 149 -23.52 -11.30 11.31
CA VAL A 149 -23.63 -10.91 12.73
C VAL A 149 -23.31 -12.05 13.68
N ALA A 150 -23.83 -13.24 13.41
CA ALA A 150 -23.56 -14.41 14.23
C ALA A 150 -22.07 -14.78 14.24
N ASP A 151 -21.38 -14.58 13.11
CA ASP A 151 -20.01 -15.02 12.91
C ASP A 151 -19.01 -14.01 13.47
N TYR A 152 -19.21 -12.69 13.29
CA TYR A 152 -18.30 -11.73 13.95
C TYR A 152 -18.37 -11.79 15.49
N LEU A 153 -19.48 -12.26 16.05
CA LEU A 153 -19.65 -12.42 17.50
C LEU A 153 -19.00 -13.69 18.05
N ASN A 154 -18.85 -14.74 17.23
CA ASN A 154 -18.49 -16.07 17.72
C ASN A 154 -17.30 -16.72 17.02
N ASP A 155 -16.96 -16.34 15.79
CA ASP A 155 -15.86 -16.90 15.04
C ASP A 155 -14.54 -16.17 15.37
N PRO A 156 -13.51 -16.87 15.88
CA PRO A 156 -12.22 -16.26 16.23
C PRO A 156 -11.44 -15.70 15.03
N TYR A 157 -11.70 -16.15 13.79
CA TYR A 157 -11.04 -15.64 12.58
C TYR A 157 -11.51 -14.24 12.17
N THR A 158 -12.60 -13.76 12.76
CA THR A 158 -13.09 -12.38 12.56
C THR A 158 -12.45 -11.38 13.52
N VAL A 159 -11.68 -11.85 14.51
CA VAL A 159 -10.99 -11.00 15.49
C VAL A 159 -9.85 -10.24 14.82
N ALA A 160 -9.84 -8.92 15.01
CA ALA A 160 -8.83 -8.03 14.48
C ALA A 160 -7.53 -8.13 15.31
N ALA A 161 -6.48 -8.70 14.73
CA ALA A 161 -5.20 -8.89 15.42
C ALA A 161 -4.52 -7.54 15.76
N ASN A 162 -3.93 -7.44 16.97
CA ASN A 162 -3.13 -6.29 17.44
C ASN A 162 -3.84 -4.92 17.45
N PHE A 163 -5.17 -4.88 17.31
CA PHE A 163 -5.92 -3.61 17.22
C PHE A 163 -5.86 -2.79 18.51
N SER A 164 -5.81 -3.46 19.66
CA SER A 164 -5.73 -2.82 20.98
C SER A 164 -4.50 -1.93 21.17
N ASN A 165 -3.44 -2.10 20.36
CA ASN A 165 -2.22 -1.29 20.43
C ASN A 165 -2.31 0.01 19.61
N ILE A 166 -3.34 0.14 18.75
CA ILE A 166 -3.49 1.27 17.82
C ILE A 166 -4.42 2.32 18.43
N MET A 167 -5.61 1.89 18.83
CA MET A 167 -6.65 2.77 19.37
C MET A 167 -7.61 1.96 20.24
N THR A 168 -8.05 2.56 21.35
CA THR A 168 -9.10 2.00 22.18
C THR A 168 -10.47 2.47 21.70
N LEU A 169 -11.38 1.53 21.43
CA LEU A 169 -12.75 1.82 21.06
C LEU A 169 -13.69 1.53 22.23
N THR A 170 -14.76 2.30 22.33
CA THR A 170 -15.88 2.04 23.24
C THR A 170 -17.05 1.42 22.47
N SER A 171 -18.04 0.90 23.20
CA SER A 171 -19.21 0.26 22.60
C SER A 171 -19.91 1.19 21.61
N GLY A 172 -20.21 0.70 20.41
CA GLY A 172 -20.91 1.46 19.37
C GLY A 172 -20.01 2.40 18.56
N GLN A 173 -18.70 2.40 18.78
CA GLN A 173 -17.75 3.08 17.92
C GLN A 173 -17.24 2.14 16.83
N TYR A 174 -17.11 2.70 15.62
CA TYR A 174 -16.52 2.04 14.47
C TYR A 174 -15.22 2.73 14.11
N LEU A 175 -14.29 1.93 13.62
CA LEU A 175 -13.03 2.41 13.09
C LEU A 175 -12.85 1.86 11.69
N TYR A 176 -12.43 2.73 10.78
CA TYR A 176 -12.29 2.42 9.36
C TYR A 176 -10.81 2.37 9.00
N VAL A 177 -10.39 1.25 8.44
CA VAL A 177 -9.02 1.02 8.00
C VAL A 177 -8.99 0.90 6.49
N ALA A 178 -8.06 1.60 5.87
CA ALA A 178 -7.67 1.34 4.48
C ALA A 178 -6.21 0.95 4.42
N GLU A 179 -5.93 -0.17 3.75
CA GLU A 179 -4.60 -0.67 3.47
C GLU A 179 -4.44 -0.73 1.95
N THR A 180 -3.38 -0.14 1.42
CA THR A 180 -3.06 -0.24 0.00
C THR A 180 -1.65 -0.79 -0.15
N TYR A 181 -1.54 -1.81 -0.99
CA TYR A 181 -0.27 -2.37 -1.40
C TYR A 181 -0.11 -2.24 -2.91
N PHE A 182 1.08 -1.86 -3.34
CA PHE A 182 1.38 -1.65 -4.74
C PHE A 182 2.80 -2.10 -5.08
N THR A 183 2.96 -2.68 -6.26
CA THR A 183 4.25 -3.14 -6.80
C THR A 183 4.53 -2.49 -8.14
N SER A 184 5.78 -2.10 -8.40
CA SER A 184 6.18 -1.47 -9.65
C SER A 184 7.24 -2.29 -10.39
N PRO A 185 6.87 -3.44 -10.99
CA PRO A 185 7.83 -4.30 -11.68
C PRO A 185 8.53 -3.61 -12.86
N ASP A 186 7.88 -2.60 -13.43
CA ASP A 186 8.41 -1.78 -14.53
C ASP A 186 9.63 -0.92 -14.14
N LEU A 187 9.85 -0.68 -12.83
CA LEU A 187 11.00 0.08 -12.33
C LEU A 187 12.18 -0.82 -11.90
N ASN A 188 12.09 -2.14 -12.13
CA ASN A 188 13.16 -3.09 -11.81
C ASN A 188 14.25 -3.11 -12.90
N TRP A 189 15.00 -2.02 -13.03
CA TRP A 189 16.07 -1.90 -14.03
C TRP A 189 17.29 -2.79 -13.67
N TRP A 190 17.72 -2.81 -12.41
CA TRP A 190 18.99 -3.44 -12.00
C TRP A 190 18.85 -4.82 -11.34
N GLY A 191 17.68 -5.46 -11.42
CA GLY A 191 17.45 -6.76 -10.77
C GLY A 191 17.49 -6.70 -9.24
N GLY A 192 17.47 -5.50 -8.65
CA GLY A 192 17.54 -5.25 -7.21
C GLY A 192 16.24 -5.53 -6.43
N GLY A 193 15.25 -6.13 -7.10
CA GLY A 193 13.92 -6.40 -6.55
C GLY A 193 12.86 -5.44 -7.10
N VAL A 194 11.61 -5.89 -7.09
CA VAL A 194 10.47 -5.07 -7.48
C VAL A 194 10.16 -4.11 -6.32
N PRO A 195 10.14 -2.78 -6.53
CA PRO A 195 9.75 -1.84 -5.49
C PRO A 195 8.32 -2.12 -5.03
N GLN A 196 8.13 -2.10 -3.71
CA GLN A 196 6.86 -2.37 -3.05
C GLN A 196 6.51 -1.20 -2.14
N ILE A 197 5.27 -0.75 -2.21
CA ILE A 197 4.74 0.35 -1.41
C ILE A 197 3.56 -0.20 -0.62
N ASN A 198 3.66 -0.15 0.71
CA ASN A 198 2.57 -0.49 1.61
C ASN A 198 2.20 0.75 2.42
N ILE A 199 0.93 1.16 2.34
CA ILE A 199 0.42 2.35 3.02
C ILE A 199 -0.87 1.98 3.74
N ARG A 200 -0.98 2.44 4.99
CA ARG A 200 -2.19 2.29 5.79
C ARG A 200 -2.67 3.64 6.29
N PHE A 201 -3.98 3.80 6.28
CA PHE A 201 -4.66 4.84 7.04
C PHE A 201 -5.74 4.22 7.94
N VAL A 202 -5.94 4.86 9.09
CA VAL A 202 -6.87 4.47 10.15
C VAL A 202 -7.68 5.73 10.48
N PHE A 203 -9.01 5.63 10.45
CA PHE A 203 -9.96 6.73 10.65
C PHE A 203 -11.00 6.39 11.70
#